data_AF-A0A0S4KSZ9-F1
#
_entry.id   AF-A0A0S4KSZ9-F1
#
_cell.length_a   1.000
_cell.length_b   1.000
_cell.length_c   1.000
_cell.angle_alpha   90.00
_cell.angle_beta   90.00
_cell.angle_gamma   90.00
#
_symmetry.space_group_name_H-M   'P 1'
#
loop_
_entity.id
_entity.type
_entity.pdbx_description
1 polymer ?
#
loop_
_entity_poly.entity_id
_entity_poly.type
_entity_poly.pdbx_seq_one_letter_code
_entity_poly.pdbx_strand_id
1 'polypeptide(L)' 'MEREAFADGAGNEAMPLLPARMVNEFAYCPRPAYFEWVDGVFADSADTVEGRFPYRSRGIWRRKGMPKIL' A
#
# COMPACT_ATOMS: atom_id res chain seq x y z
N MET A 1 -7.46 0.97 14.22
CA MET A 1 -7.86 1.29 12.83
C MET A 1 -9.13 2.10 12.94
N GLU A 2 -8.96 3.38 13.27
CA GLU A 2 -10.10 4.28 13.44
C GLU A 2 -10.66 4.61 12.05
N ARG A 3 -11.95 4.37 11.89
CA ARG A 3 -12.69 4.55 10.64
C ARG A 3 -12.94 6.03 10.45
N GLU A 4 -11.92 6.76 10.05
CA GLU A 4 -12.07 8.15 9.62
C GLU A 4 -12.79 8.13 8.26
N ALA A 5 -14.11 8.33 8.27
CA ALA A 5 -14.90 8.52 7.06
C ALA A 5 -14.53 9.88 6.45
N PHE A 6 -13.77 9.87 5.36
CA PHE A 6 -13.51 11.09 4.59
C PHE A 6 -14.80 11.47 3.87
N ALA A 7 -15.37 12.64 4.16
CA ALA A 7 -16.50 13.18 3.40
C ALA A 7 -16.15 13.22 1.90
N ASP A 8 -17.05 12.73 1.04
CA ASP A 8 -16.94 12.97 -0.38
C ASP A 8 -17.27 14.45 -0.62
N GLY A 9 -16.57 15.08 -1.56
CA GLY A 9 -16.75 16.52 -1.86
C GLY A 9 -18.17 16.90 -2.34
N ALA A 10 -19.11 15.95 -2.34
CA ALA A 10 -20.49 16.06 -2.78
C ALA A 10 -21.52 16.02 -1.62
N GLY A 11 -21.10 15.84 -0.36
CA GLY A 11 -21.99 15.93 0.81
C GLY A 11 -22.97 14.74 0.98
N ASN A 12 -22.61 13.56 0.46
CA ASN A 12 -23.30 12.31 0.70
C ASN A 12 -22.66 11.58 1.90
N GLU A 13 -23.30 10.54 2.45
CA GLU A 13 -22.63 9.61 3.34
C GLU A 13 -21.48 8.95 2.57
N ALA A 14 -20.28 9.44 2.87
CA ALA A 14 -19.12 9.13 2.09
C ALA A 14 -18.68 7.71 2.36
N MET A 15 -18.65 6.91 1.28
CA MET A 15 -18.05 5.59 1.33
C MET A 15 -16.60 5.71 1.82
N PRO A 16 -16.15 4.82 2.72
CA PRO A 16 -14.78 4.86 3.22
C PRO A 16 -13.81 4.72 2.04
N LEU A 17 -12.78 5.58 2.03
CA LEU A 17 -11.76 5.53 0.99
C LEU A 17 -11.04 4.18 1.03
N LEU A 18 -10.99 3.53 -0.13
CA LEU A 18 -10.23 2.31 -0.31
C LEU A 18 -8.78 2.68 -0.69
N PRO A 19 -7.75 2.15 0.00
CA PRO A 19 -6.36 2.38 -0.38
C PRO A 19 -6.10 1.90 -1.81
N ALA A 20 -5.27 2.64 -2.54
CA ALA A 20 -4.91 2.31 -3.93
C ALA A 20 -4.35 0.89 -4.09
N ARG A 21 -3.65 0.41 -3.05
CA ARG A 21 -3.20 -0.98 -2.94
C ARG A 21 -4.35 -1.96 -3.13
N MET A 22 -5.43 -1.85 -2.37
CA MET A 22 -6.51 -2.85 -2.42
C MET A 22 -7.18 -2.90 -3.81
N VAL A 23 -7.19 -1.78 -4.54
CA VAL A 23 -7.66 -1.73 -5.93
C VAL A 23 -6.74 -2.52 -6.85
N ASN A 24 -5.41 -2.33 -6.74
CA ASN A 24 -4.41 -3.07 -7.51
C ASN A 24 -4.48 -4.58 -7.23
N GLU A 25 -4.58 -4.96 -5.96
CA GLU A 25 -4.62 -6.34 -5.51
C GLU A 25 -5.91 -7.03 -5.98
N PHE A 26 -7.06 -6.35 -5.89
CA PHE A 26 -8.34 -6.88 -6.39
C PHE A 26 -8.34 -7.05 -7.91
N ALA A 27 -7.79 -6.09 -8.65
CA ALA A 27 -7.65 -6.16 -10.10
C ALA A 27 -6.74 -7.32 -10.54
N TYR A 28 -5.70 -7.62 -9.76
CA TYR A 28 -4.81 -8.76 -10.01
C TYR A 28 -5.45 -10.10 -9.61
N CYS A 29 -5.90 -10.23 -8.36
CA CYS A 29 -6.58 -11.41 -7.85
C CYS A 29 -7.47 -11.07 -6.63
N PRO A 30 -8.78 -11.39 -6.65
CA PRO A 30 -9.69 -11.04 -5.55
C PRO A 30 -9.41 -11.80 -4.25
N ARG A 31 -8.73 -12.95 -4.31
CA ARG A 31 -8.46 -13.78 -3.13
C ARG A 31 -7.43 -13.14 -2.16
N PRO A 32 -6.22 -12.73 -2.61
CA PRO A 32 -5.33 -11.92 -1.78
C PRO A 32 -5.96 -10.64 -1.24
N ALA A 33 -6.74 -9.93 -2.05
CA ALA A 33 -7.44 -8.71 -1.61
C ALA A 33 -8.39 -8.96 -0.44
N TYR A 34 -9.06 -10.13 -0.42
CA TYR A 34 -9.90 -10.53 0.71
C TYR A 34 -9.07 -10.75 1.98
N PHE A 35 -7.98 -11.52 1.91
CA PHE A 35 -7.14 -11.79 3.08
C PHE A 35 -6.50 -10.51 3.65
N GLU A 36 -6.05 -9.60 2.79
CA GLU A 36 -5.43 -8.36 3.23
C GLU A 36 -6.45 -7.33 3.76
N TRP A 37 -7.63 -7.22 3.13
CA TRP A 37 -8.62 -6.19 3.50
C TRP A 37 -9.52 -6.64 4.65
N VAL A 38 -10.08 -7.83 4.51
CA VAL A 38 -11.16 -8.33 5.37
C VAL A 38 -10.56 -9.03 6.58
N ASP A 39 -9.61 -9.92 6.36
CA ASP A 39 -8.97 -10.69 7.44
C ASP A 39 -7.76 -9.96 8.05
N GLY A 40 -7.28 -8.88 7.41
CA GLY A 40 -6.13 -8.10 7.88
C GLY A 40 -4.80 -8.86 7.83
N VAL A 41 -4.71 -9.93 7.05
CA VAL A 41 -3.53 -10.77 6.92
C VAL A 41 -2.65 -10.24 5.80
N PHE A 42 -1.42 -9.87 6.12
CA PHE A 42 -0.44 -9.39 5.15
C PHE A 42 0.80 -10.29 5.10
N ALA A 43 1.18 -10.72 3.90
CA ALA A 43 2.40 -11.48 3.66
C ALA A 43 3.41 -10.63 2.88
N ASP A 44 4.56 -10.35 3.48
CA ASP A 44 5.62 -9.60 2.80
C ASP A 44 6.21 -10.39 1.61
N SER A 45 6.24 -9.77 0.44
CA SER A 45 7.05 -10.19 -0.71
C SER A 45 8.42 -9.51 -0.67
N ALA A 46 9.39 -10.03 -1.45
CA ALA A 46 10.72 -9.43 -1.57
C ALA A 46 10.67 -7.93 -1.90
N ASP A 47 9.80 -7.52 -2.83
CA ASP A 47 9.62 -6.12 -3.23
C ASP A 47 9.05 -5.26 -2.10
N THR A 48 8.13 -5.80 -1.29
CA THR A 48 7.54 -5.06 -0.15
C THR A 48 8.53 -4.91 1.01
N VAL A 49 9.41 -5.90 1.22
CA VAL A 49 10.51 -5.81 2.20
C VAL A 49 11.52 -4.76 1.74
N GLU A 50 11.87 -4.77 0.46
CA GLU A 50 12.80 -3.82 -0.15
C GLU A 50 12.25 -2.39 -0.10
N GLY A 51 10.97 -2.20 -0.45
CA GLY A 51 10.28 -0.92 -0.44
C GLY A 51 9.97 -0.34 0.94
N ARG A 52 10.07 -1.13 2.01
CA ARG A 52 9.83 -0.69 3.40
C ARG A 52 10.87 0.32 3.89
N PHE A 53 12.05 0.35 3.28
CA PHE A 53 13.06 1.33 3.60
C PHE A 53 12.66 2.70 3.04
N PRO A 54 12.49 3.73 3.88
CA PRO A 54 12.03 5.03 3.41
C PRO A 54 13.01 5.61 2.40
N TYR A 55 12.49 5.97 1.22
CA TYR A 55 13.20 6.72 0.18
C TYR A 55 13.89 8.00 0.72
N ARG A 56 13.44 8.49 1.88
CA ARG A 56 14.02 9.62 2.63
C ARG A 56 15.48 9.37 3.05
N SER A 57 15.89 8.12 3.25
CA SER A 57 17.26 7.74 3.59
C SER A 57 18.08 7.36 2.35
N ARG A 58 18.14 8.26 1.35
CA ARG A 58 19.01 8.13 0.15
C ARG A 58 20.48 7.75 0.46
N GLY A 59 20.94 7.97 1.70
CA GLY A 59 22.29 7.61 2.16
C GLY A 59 22.54 6.11 2.36
N ILE A 60 21.52 5.28 2.58
CA ILE A 60 21.69 3.82 2.77
C ILE A 60 21.88 3.12 1.42
N TRP A 61 21.06 3.50 0.42
CA TRP A 61 21.12 2.99 -0.95
C TRP A 61 22.41 3.41 -1.67
N ARG A 62 22.89 4.64 -1.42
CA ARG A 62 24.20 5.10 -1.91
C ARG A 62 25.37 4.25 -1.40
N ARG A 63 25.29 3.71 -0.18
CA ARG A 63 26.33 2.85 0.40
C ARG A 63 26.32 1.42 -0.14
N LYS A 64 25.16 0.89 -0.52
CA LYS A 64 25.03 -0.46 -1.11
C LYS A 64 25.38 -0.53 -2.61
N GLY A 65 25.74 0.58 -3.25
CA GLY A 65 26.15 0.58 -4.67
C GLY A 65 25.05 0.17 -5.64
N MET A 66 23.78 0.27 -5.23
CA MET A 66 22.66 -0.18 -6.06
C MET A 66 22.47 0.80 -7.24
N PRO A 67 22.37 0.28 -8.48
CA PRO A 67 22.29 1.12 -9.66
C PRO A 67 21.05 2.00 -9.57
N LYS A 68 21.20 3.28 -9.92
CA LYS A 68 20.04 4.13 -10.12
C LYS A 68 19.36 3.63 -11.39
N ILE A 69 18.22 2.97 -11.23
CA ILE A 69 17.33 2.68 -12.35
C ILE A 69 16.78 4.04 -12.81
N LEU A 70 17.42 4.57 -13.85
CA LEU A 70 16.89 5.51 -14.84
C LEU A 70 16.95 4.78 -16.17
#